data_AF-A0A843AE31-F1
#
_entry.id   AF-A0A843AE31-F1
#
_cell.length_a   1.000
_cell.length_b   1.000
_cell.length_c   1.000
_cell.angle_alpha   90.00
_cell.angle_beta   90.00
_cell.angle_gamma   90.00
#
_symmetry.space_group_name_H-M   'P 1'
#
loop_
_entity.id
_entity.type
_entity.pdbx_description
1 polymer ?
#
loop_
_entity_poly.entity_id
_entity_poly.type
_entity_poly.pdbx_seq_one_letter_code
_entity_poly.pdbx_strand_id
1 'polypeptide(L)'
;MKIKITKDGPYIVTGNIPLYNEIIACDEEGNTIGFKEKEKIDSSETYTLCRCGESENKPFCDGSHLKINFDGTEVVSKKIYEESLTTFETDKIRLDDAIELCDHSRFCQKNEGIRKLIEKGDPESIKIAKEQASNCPSGRLLILDKESGESTEKEYEKEIVILYDQGKDCEGPIWVKGKIPIESEDGDFYENRNRITLCRCGKSKHKPFCDGKHWMSPEMEYKFRKKWNLKDLD
;
A
#
# COMPACT_ATOMS: atom_id res chain seq x y z
N MET A 1 -19.36 6.52 -4.82
CA MET A 1 -18.22 5.60 -4.82
C MET A 1 -17.34 5.88 -3.62
N LYS A 2 -17.24 4.95 -2.67
CA LYS A 2 -16.35 5.08 -1.50
C LYS A 2 -16.11 3.71 -0.86
N ILE A 3 -15.10 3.67 0.01
CA ILE A 3 -14.87 2.59 0.96
C ILE A 3 -15.20 3.14 2.35
N LYS A 4 -16.01 2.42 3.13
CA LYS A 4 -16.25 2.71 4.53
C LYS A 4 -15.60 1.63 5.39
N ILE A 5 -14.83 2.05 6.37
CA ILE A 5 -14.29 1.19 7.41
C ILE A 5 -15.38 1.04 8.47
N THR A 6 -15.71 -0.20 8.83
CA THR A 6 -16.65 -0.48 9.93
C THR A 6 -15.86 -0.81 11.18
N LYS A 7 -16.35 -0.34 12.33
CA LYS A 7 -15.76 -0.64 13.62
C LYS A 7 -15.59 -2.15 13.81
N ASP A 8 -14.35 -2.58 14.06
CA ASP A 8 -13.98 -3.99 14.28
C ASP A 8 -14.44 -4.97 13.18
N GLY A 9 -14.75 -4.43 11.99
CA GLY A 9 -15.43 -5.16 10.93
C GLY A 9 -14.78 -5.01 9.56
N PRO A 10 -15.50 -5.39 8.48
CA PRO A 10 -14.98 -5.32 7.12
C PRO A 10 -14.90 -3.91 6.56
N TYR A 11 -14.34 -3.82 5.35
CA TYR A 11 -14.52 -2.65 4.49
C TYR A 11 -15.82 -2.80 3.69
N ILE A 12 -16.69 -1.80 3.72
CA ILE A 12 -17.87 -1.73 2.85
C ILE A 12 -17.53 -0.87 1.64
N VAL A 13 -17.56 -1.48 0.45
CA VAL A 13 -17.34 -0.79 -0.82
C VAL A 13 -18.68 -0.48 -1.45
N THR A 14 -18.90 0.77 -1.88
CA THR A 14 -20.17 1.21 -2.47
C THR A 14 -19.97 1.95 -3.78
N GLY A 15 -20.89 1.77 -4.72
CA GLY A 15 -21.00 2.56 -5.95
C GLY A 15 -20.38 1.92 -7.19
N ASN A 16 -20.46 0.60 -7.36
CA ASN A 16 -19.99 -0.12 -8.55
C ASN A 16 -18.49 0.02 -8.82
N ILE A 17 -17.66 -0.01 -7.77
CA ILE A 17 -16.20 0.02 -7.93
C ILE A 17 -15.72 -1.36 -8.39
N PRO A 18 -15.09 -1.50 -9.58
CA PRO A 18 -14.58 -2.78 -10.06
C PRO A 18 -13.58 -3.41 -9.10
N LEU A 19 -13.64 -4.74 -8.99
CA LEU A 19 -12.76 -5.56 -8.17
C LEU A 19 -11.94 -6.51 -9.06
N TYR A 20 -10.63 -6.59 -8.82
CA TYR A 20 -9.71 -7.45 -9.57
C TYR A 20 -8.78 -8.22 -8.64
N ASN A 21 -8.17 -9.29 -9.13
CA ASN A 21 -6.95 -9.87 -8.61
C ASN A 21 -5.76 -9.43 -9.48
N GLU A 22 -4.60 -9.19 -8.87
CA GLU A 22 -3.31 -9.07 -9.56
C GLU A 22 -2.19 -9.68 -8.72
N ILE A 23 -1.10 -10.08 -9.37
CA ILE A 23 0.08 -10.66 -8.74
C ILE A 23 1.23 -9.65 -8.74
N ILE A 24 1.83 -9.40 -7.59
CA ILE A 24 3.16 -8.77 -7.49
C ILE A 24 4.17 -9.80 -7.98
N ALA A 25 4.67 -9.60 -9.21
CA ALA A 25 5.59 -10.51 -9.86
C ALA A 25 7.03 -10.29 -9.37
N CYS A 26 7.77 -11.39 -9.24
CA CYS A 26 9.21 -11.37 -9.02
C CYS A 26 9.98 -12.05 -10.16
N ASP A 27 11.22 -11.61 -10.38
CA ASP A 27 12.19 -12.34 -11.21
C ASP A 27 12.82 -13.52 -10.44
N GLU A 28 13.71 -14.27 -11.09
CA GLU A 28 14.40 -15.44 -10.54
C GLU A 28 15.28 -15.10 -9.31
N GLU A 29 15.72 -13.85 -9.20
CA GLU A 29 16.49 -13.35 -8.05
C GLU A 29 15.58 -12.90 -6.89
N GLY A 30 14.26 -12.96 -7.08
CA GLY A 30 13.26 -12.55 -6.10
C GLY A 30 13.02 -11.04 -6.05
N ASN A 31 13.55 -10.26 -7.01
CA ASN A 31 13.26 -8.83 -7.09
C ASN A 31 11.85 -8.63 -7.66
N THR A 32 11.09 -7.72 -7.07
CA THR A 32 9.78 -7.33 -7.59
C THR A 32 9.92 -6.55 -8.88
N ILE A 33 9.26 -7.02 -9.94
CA ILE A 33 9.40 -6.48 -11.31
C ILE A 33 8.14 -5.83 -11.86
N GLY A 34 6.97 -6.06 -11.25
CA GLY A 34 5.73 -5.43 -11.69
C GLY A 34 4.50 -6.11 -11.14
N PHE A 35 3.37 -5.81 -11.78
CA PHE A 35 2.09 -6.47 -11.55
C PHE A 35 1.71 -7.28 -12.80
N LYS A 36 1.14 -8.47 -12.62
CA LYS A 36 0.68 -9.33 -13.72
C LYS A 36 -0.65 -10.00 -13.40
N GLU A 37 -1.23 -10.63 -14.42
CA GLU A 37 -2.43 -11.50 -14.28
C GLU A 37 -3.62 -10.74 -13.68
N LYS A 38 -4.07 -9.69 -14.38
CA LYS A 38 -5.24 -8.91 -13.96
C LYS A 38 -6.53 -9.65 -14.29
N GLU A 39 -7.19 -10.17 -13.28
CA GLU A 39 -8.43 -10.94 -13.41
C GLU A 39 -9.58 -10.25 -12.72
N LYS A 40 -10.73 -10.13 -13.39
CA LYS A 40 -11.91 -9.48 -12.81
C LYS A 40 -12.59 -10.42 -11.81
N ILE A 41 -12.96 -9.88 -10.66
CA ILE A 41 -13.81 -10.56 -9.67
C ILE A 41 -15.22 -9.97 -9.78
N ASP A 42 -16.21 -10.85 -9.96
CA ASP A 42 -17.61 -10.43 -9.96
C ASP A 42 -18.00 -9.87 -8.59
N SER A 43 -18.64 -8.72 -8.61
CA SER A 43 -19.07 -8.00 -7.42
C SER A 43 -20.37 -7.25 -7.69
N SER A 44 -21.20 -7.14 -6.67
CA SER A 44 -22.41 -6.31 -6.67
C SER A 44 -22.06 -4.83 -6.58
N GLU A 45 -23.05 -3.95 -6.76
CA GLU A 45 -22.86 -2.49 -6.59
C GLU A 45 -22.25 -2.11 -5.24
N THR A 46 -22.64 -2.85 -4.21
CA THR A 46 -22.09 -2.77 -2.86
C THR A 46 -21.62 -4.15 -2.43
N TYR A 47 -20.39 -4.26 -1.94
CA TYR A 47 -19.80 -5.50 -1.45
C TYR A 47 -18.93 -5.23 -0.22
N THR A 48 -18.59 -6.29 0.52
CA THR A 48 -17.78 -6.19 1.74
C THR A 48 -16.51 -6.99 1.62
N LEU A 49 -15.37 -6.38 1.92
CA LEU A 49 -14.05 -7.02 1.86
C LEU A 49 -13.58 -7.37 3.27
N CYS A 50 -12.99 -8.55 3.41
CA CYS A 50 -12.40 -9.02 4.66
C CYS A 50 -11.24 -8.10 5.08
N ARG A 51 -11.26 -7.69 6.36
CA ARG A 51 -10.20 -6.91 7.01
C ARG A 51 -9.46 -7.71 8.09
N CYS A 52 -10.12 -8.72 8.67
CA CYS A 52 -9.62 -9.45 9.83
C CYS A 52 -8.67 -10.62 9.49
N GLY A 53 -8.58 -11.04 8.23
CA GLY A 53 -7.76 -12.16 7.78
C GLY A 53 -8.40 -13.56 7.92
N GLU A 54 -9.51 -13.70 8.64
CA GLU A 54 -10.07 -15.02 9.00
C GLU A 54 -11.31 -15.44 8.20
N SER A 55 -11.73 -14.66 7.19
CA SER A 55 -12.85 -15.06 6.33
C SER A 55 -12.54 -16.37 5.58
N GLU A 56 -13.52 -17.27 5.48
CA GLU A 56 -13.45 -18.48 4.63
C GLU A 56 -13.91 -18.20 3.19
N ASN A 57 -14.51 -17.03 2.94
CA ASN A 57 -14.98 -16.59 1.63
C ASN A 57 -14.15 -15.41 1.08
N LYS A 58 -12.82 -15.46 1.23
CA LYS A 58 -11.93 -14.39 0.77
C LYS A 58 -12.07 -14.16 -0.74
N PRO A 59 -11.98 -12.90 -1.21
CA PRO A 59 -11.61 -11.68 -0.47
C PRO A 59 -12.78 -11.05 0.31
N PHE A 60 -13.98 -11.62 0.24
CA PHE A 60 -15.18 -11.07 0.85
C PHE A 60 -15.26 -11.37 2.34
N CYS A 61 -16.04 -10.57 3.07
CA CYS A 61 -16.34 -10.81 4.47
C CYS A 61 -17.46 -11.84 4.63
N ASP A 62 -17.29 -12.78 5.54
CA ASP A 62 -18.25 -13.84 5.91
C ASP A 62 -18.77 -13.71 7.37
N GLY A 63 -18.34 -12.67 8.08
CA GLY A 63 -18.68 -12.45 9.50
C GLY A 63 -17.68 -13.04 10.51
N SER A 64 -16.61 -13.70 10.07
CA SER A 64 -15.62 -14.33 10.97
C SER A 64 -14.94 -13.36 11.94
N HIS A 65 -14.87 -12.06 11.61
CA HIS A 65 -14.38 -11.01 12.52
C HIS A 65 -15.13 -10.94 13.86
N LEU A 66 -16.42 -11.28 13.89
CA LEU A 66 -17.21 -11.33 15.13
C LEU A 66 -16.80 -12.51 16.01
N LYS A 67 -16.48 -13.67 15.40
CA LYS A 67 -16.11 -14.89 16.12
C LYS A 67 -14.75 -14.76 16.79
N ILE A 68 -13.82 -14.06 16.14
CA ILE A 68 -12.45 -13.88 16.64
C ILE A 68 -12.27 -12.61 17.46
N ASN A 69 -13.32 -11.82 17.68
CA ASN A 69 -13.27 -10.50 18.32
C ASN A 69 -12.16 -9.63 17.70
N PHE A 70 -12.20 -9.49 16.38
CA PHE A 70 -11.17 -8.75 15.63
C PHE A 70 -11.04 -7.32 16.15
N ASP A 71 -9.83 -6.94 16.56
CA ASP A 71 -9.51 -5.54 16.88
C ASP A 71 -9.11 -4.80 15.59
N GLY A 72 -10.06 -4.01 15.11
CA GLY A 72 -9.94 -3.21 13.90
C GLY A 72 -9.53 -1.77 14.14
N THR A 73 -9.11 -1.42 15.35
CA THR A 73 -8.81 -0.04 15.76
C THR A 73 -7.89 0.64 14.75
N GLU A 74 -8.34 1.78 14.23
CA GLU A 74 -7.57 2.64 13.34
C GLU A 74 -6.56 3.44 14.18
N VAL A 75 -5.29 3.40 13.79
CA VAL A 75 -4.17 3.98 14.58
C VAL A 75 -3.36 5.02 13.81
N VAL A 76 -3.48 5.05 12.48
CA VAL A 76 -2.77 6.02 11.64
C VAL A 76 -3.57 7.31 11.56
N SER A 77 -2.86 8.45 11.59
CA SER A 77 -3.48 9.76 11.42
C SER A 77 -4.20 9.90 10.07
N LYS A 78 -5.27 10.69 10.05
CA LYS A 78 -5.97 11.07 8.81
C LYS A 78 -5.18 12.07 7.96
N LYS A 79 -4.15 12.71 8.53
CA LYS A 79 -3.31 13.75 7.92
C LYS A 79 -1.88 13.28 7.66
N ILE A 80 -1.75 12.13 7.01
CA ILE A 80 -0.49 11.41 6.82
C ILE A 80 0.57 12.28 6.16
N TYR A 81 0.24 13.00 5.08
CA TYR A 81 1.23 13.83 4.38
C TYR A 81 1.63 15.06 5.18
N GLU A 82 0.71 15.68 5.92
CA GLU A 82 1.03 16.83 6.77
C GLU A 82 1.93 16.41 7.96
N GLU A 83 1.72 15.22 8.52
CA GLU A 83 2.31 14.82 9.80
C GLU A 83 3.52 13.88 9.68
N SER A 84 3.64 13.13 8.59
CA SER A 84 4.64 12.04 8.48
C SER A 84 5.51 12.09 7.21
N LEU A 85 5.31 13.10 6.34
CA LEU A 85 6.06 13.19 5.11
C LEU A 85 7.52 13.60 5.36
N THR A 86 8.46 12.80 4.88
CA THR A 86 9.86 13.17 4.79
C THR A 86 10.23 13.44 3.34
N THR A 87 10.91 14.55 3.08
CA THR A 87 11.36 14.92 1.74
C THR A 87 12.88 14.83 1.63
N PHE A 88 13.36 14.21 0.55
CA PHE A 88 14.76 14.16 0.14
C PHE A 88 14.92 14.93 -1.16
N GLU A 89 15.88 15.86 -1.22
CA GLU A 89 16.07 16.71 -2.38
C GLU A 89 17.48 16.60 -2.95
N THR A 90 17.55 16.61 -4.28
CA THR A 90 18.77 16.88 -5.05
C THR A 90 18.49 18.06 -5.99
N ASP A 91 19.48 18.45 -6.79
CA ASP A 91 19.31 19.49 -7.82
C ASP A 91 18.31 19.07 -8.90
N LYS A 92 18.16 17.77 -9.16
CA LYS A 92 17.34 17.23 -10.25
C LYS A 92 15.96 16.78 -9.81
N ILE A 93 15.83 16.25 -8.59
CA ILE A 93 14.60 15.61 -8.14
C ILE A 93 14.29 15.89 -6.67
N ARG A 94 13.01 15.73 -6.33
CA ARG A 94 12.50 15.66 -4.96
C ARG A 94 11.83 14.30 -4.76
N LEU A 95 12.20 13.57 -3.72
CA LEU A 95 11.50 12.36 -3.26
C LEU A 95 10.71 12.69 -2.00
N ASP A 96 9.40 12.54 -2.09
CA ASP A 96 8.48 12.55 -0.96
C ASP A 96 8.27 11.11 -0.47
N ASP A 97 8.49 10.88 0.83
CA ASP A 97 8.46 9.57 1.49
C ASP A 97 7.52 9.59 2.72
N ALA A 98 6.31 9.07 2.55
CA ALA A 98 5.31 8.90 3.61
C ALA A 98 5.43 7.51 4.26
N ILE A 99 6.40 7.35 5.16
CA ILE A 99 6.81 6.04 5.73
C ILE A 99 5.66 5.22 6.30
N GLU A 100 4.65 5.88 6.88
CA GLU A 100 3.47 5.27 7.49
C GLU A 100 2.64 4.42 6.49
N LEU A 101 2.79 4.68 5.19
CA LEU A 101 2.12 3.97 4.11
C LEU A 101 2.96 2.82 3.54
N CYS A 102 4.08 2.43 4.15
CA CYS A 102 4.92 1.36 3.60
C CYS A 102 4.22 0.01 3.67
N ASP A 103 3.79 -0.54 2.52
CA ASP A 103 3.14 -1.85 2.46
C ASP A 103 4.11 -3.03 2.33
N HIS A 104 5.40 -2.71 2.19
CA HIS A 104 6.48 -3.66 1.98
C HIS A 104 6.33 -4.54 0.74
N SER A 105 5.79 -4.00 -0.35
CA SER A 105 5.81 -4.63 -1.69
C SER A 105 7.17 -4.58 -2.39
N ARG A 106 8.23 -4.10 -1.71
CA ARG A 106 9.66 -4.20 -2.09
C ARG A 106 10.11 -3.59 -3.42
N PHE A 107 9.24 -2.95 -4.20
CA PHE A 107 9.63 -2.25 -5.45
C PHE A 107 10.81 -1.29 -5.28
N CYS A 108 10.87 -0.57 -4.15
CA CYS A 108 11.93 0.39 -3.84
C CYS A 108 13.23 -0.23 -3.30
N GLN A 109 13.29 -1.56 -3.15
CA GLN A 109 14.45 -2.29 -2.64
C GLN A 109 15.31 -2.91 -3.74
N LYS A 110 14.81 -2.99 -4.98
CA LYS A 110 15.57 -3.50 -6.13
C LYS A 110 16.87 -2.70 -6.30
N ASN A 111 17.92 -3.36 -6.79
CA ASN A 111 19.29 -2.83 -6.86
C ASN A 111 19.81 -2.48 -5.45
N GLU A 112 20.35 -1.28 -5.28
CA GLU A 112 20.81 -0.75 -3.99
C GLU A 112 19.72 -0.04 -3.16
N GLY A 113 18.53 0.08 -3.74
CA GLY A 113 17.36 0.75 -3.16
C GLY A 113 17.25 2.23 -3.51
N ILE A 114 16.01 2.74 -3.48
CA ILE A 114 15.65 4.04 -4.07
C ILE A 114 16.46 5.23 -3.53
N ARG A 115 16.72 5.31 -2.22
CA ARG A 115 17.46 6.44 -1.63
C ARG A 115 18.91 6.51 -2.15
N LYS A 116 19.59 5.36 -2.24
CA LYS A 116 20.96 5.30 -2.78
C LYS A 116 21.01 5.62 -4.27
N LEU A 117 20.02 5.17 -5.04
CA LEU A 117 19.91 5.54 -6.46
C LEU A 117 19.75 7.06 -6.63
N ILE A 118 18.94 7.69 -5.78
CA ILE A 118 18.76 9.15 -5.78
C ILE A 118 20.06 9.86 -5.39
N GLU A 119 20.78 9.38 -4.38
CA GLU A 119 22.07 9.93 -3.95
C GLU A 119 23.13 9.88 -5.06
N LYS A 120 23.15 8.83 -5.89
CA LYS A 120 24.06 8.75 -7.05
C LYS A 120 23.78 9.81 -8.11
N GLY A 121 22.50 10.10 -8.38
CA GLY A 121 22.07 11.21 -9.24
C GLY A 121 22.44 11.11 -10.73
N ASP A 122 23.04 10.00 -11.17
CA ASP A 122 23.28 9.74 -12.60
C ASP A 122 21.96 9.40 -13.33
N PRO A 123 21.88 9.60 -14.66
CA PRO A 123 20.64 9.44 -15.41
C PRO A 123 19.99 8.05 -15.29
N GLU A 124 20.80 6.98 -15.23
CA GLU A 124 20.27 5.62 -15.14
C GLU A 124 19.72 5.34 -13.75
N SER A 125 20.45 5.74 -12.70
CA SER A 125 19.96 5.62 -11.31
C SER A 125 18.65 6.39 -11.09
N ILE A 126 18.52 7.60 -11.65
CA ILE A 126 17.28 8.40 -11.56
C ILE A 126 16.13 7.71 -12.30
N LYS A 127 16.38 7.17 -13.50
CA LYS A 127 15.37 6.43 -14.27
C LYS A 127 14.84 5.23 -13.49
N ILE A 128 15.73 4.43 -12.91
CA ILE A 128 15.36 3.29 -12.06
C ILE A 128 14.59 3.77 -10.83
N ALA A 129 15.04 4.82 -10.15
CA ALA A 129 14.34 5.35 -8.97
C ALA A 129 12.92 5.81 -9.30
N LYS A 130 12.73 6.48 -10.44
CA LYS A 130 11.40 6.87 -10.93
C LYS A 130 10.50 5.67 -11.19
N GLU A 131 11.02 4.62 -11.82
CA GLU A 131 10.28 3.37 -12.03
C GLU A 131 9.86 2.74 -10.68
N GLN A 132 10.79 2.65 -9.72
CA GLN A 132 10.52 2.11 -8.38
C GLN A 132 9.42 2.90 -7.64
N ALA A 133 9.48 4.23 -7.64
CA ALA A 133 8.45 5.09 -7.05
C ALA A 133 7.11 4.91 -7.78
N SER A 134 7.13 4.84 -9.12
CA SER A 134 5.93 4.66 -9.95
C SER A 134 5.22 3.32 -9.71
N ASN A 135 5.93 2.30 -9.20
CA ASN A 135 5.38 0.97 -8.92
C ASN A 135 5.03 0.75 -7.45
N CYS A 136 5.31 1.70 -6.55
CA CYS A 136 4.90 1.64 -5.15
C CYS A 136 3.36 1.66 -5.04
N PRO A 137 2.69 0.53 -4.69
CA PRO A 137 1.24 0.45 -4.75
C PRO A 137 0.57 1.32 -3.68
N SER A 138 1.18 1.47 -2.51
CA SER A 138 0.64 2.31 -1.44
C SER A 138 0.76 3.81 -1.70
N GLY A 139 1.50 4.22 -2.74
CA GLY A 139 1.76 5.63 -3.00
C GLY A 139 2.60 6.31 -1.91
N ARG A 140 3.35 5.53 -1.11
CA ARG A 140 4.31 6.04 -0.11
C ARG A 140 5.39 6.94 -0.74
N LEU A 141 5.89 6.53 -1.91
CA LEU A 141 7.01 7.18 -2.59
C LEU A 141 6.50 7.95 -3.80
N LEU A 142 6.87 9.23 -3.88
CA LEU A 142 6.59 10.10 -5.01
C LEU A 142 7.85 10.86 -5.39
N ILE A 143 8.31 10.74 -6.63
CA ILE A 143 9.39 11.56 -7.17
C ILE A 143 8.80 12.67 -8.03
N LEU A 144 9.23 13.90 -7.80
CA LEU A 144 9.02 15.06 -8.67
C LEU A 144 10.34 15.36 -9.39
N ASP A 145 10.29 15.43 -10.71
CA ASP A 145 11.37 15.96 -11.54
C ASP A 145 11.32 17.50 -11.51
N LYS A 146 12.43 18.14 -11.14
CA LYS A 146 12.49 19.60 -11.00
C LYS A 146 12.65 20.32 -12.34
N GLU A 147 13.15 19.65 -13.37
CA GLU A 147 13.34 20.20 -14.70
C GLU A 147 12.03 20.16 -15.50
N SER A 148 11.38 18.99 -15.57
CA SER A 148 10.13 18.84 -16.31
C SER A 148 8.88 19.23 -15.50
N GLY A 149 8.98 19.23 -14.16
CA GLY A 149 7.83 19.39 -13.27
C GLY A 149 6.94 18.14 -13.19
N GLU A 150 7.33 17.04 -13.83
CA GLU A 150 6.55 15.80 -13.86
C GLU A 150 6.75 14.98 -12.58
N SER A 151 5.69 14.32 -12.13
CA SER A 151 5.75 13.41 -10.99
C SER A 151 5.63 11.95 -11.42
N THR A 152 6.09 11.02 -10.58
CA THR A 152 5.92 9.57 -10.80
C THR A 152 4.53 9.05 -10.43
N GLU A 153 3.60 9.91 -10.02
CA GLU A 153 2.22 9.53 -9.75
C GLU A 153 1.51 9.21 -11.08
N LYS A 154 1.05 7.96 -11.23
CA LYS A 154 0.34 7.52 -12.43
C LYS A 154 -1.13 7.94 -12.36
N GLU A 155 -1.77 8.17 -13.48
CA GLU A 155 -3.24 8.25 -13.50
C GLU A 155 -3.83 6.84 -13.35
N TYR A 156 -4.81 6.69 -12.45
CA TYR A 156 -5.53 5.44 -12.28
C TYR A 156 -7.03 5.66 -12.39
N GLU A 157 -7.68 4.72 -13.05
CA GLU A 157 -9.12 4.53 -12.93
C GLU A 157 -9.49 4.08 -11.51
N LYS A 158 -10.75 4.30 -11.14
CA LYS A 158 -11.30 3.85 -9.86
C LYS A 158 -11.48 2.34 -9.89
N GLU A 159 -10.64 1.63 -9.16
CA GLU A 159 -10.73 0.18 -9.00
C GLU A 159 -10.10 -0.27 -7.69
N ILE A 160 -10.45 -1.48 -7.27
CA ILE A 160 -9.84 -2.18 -6.15
C ILE A 160 -9.19 -3.45 -6.68
N VAL A 161 -7.96 -3.71 -6.22
CA VAL A 161 -7.18 -4.89 -6.62
C VAL A 161 -6.77 -5.66 -5.37
N ILE A 162 -7.10 -6.94 -5.32
CA ILE A 162 -6.64 -7.88 -4.30
C ILE A 162 -5.29 -8.40 -4.74
N LEU A 163 -4.23 -8.06 -4.00
CA LEU A 163 -2.87 -8.44 -4.37
C LEU A 163 -2.52 -9.82 -3.83
N TYR A 164 -1.81 -10.60 -4.65
CA TYR A 164 -1.02 -11.76 -4.23
C TYR A 164 0.46 -11.43 -4.39
N ASP A 165 1.28 -11.77 -3.39
CA ASP A 165 2.72 -11.56 -3.45
C ASP A 165 3.41 -12.87 -3.84
N GLN A 166 3.87 -12.97 -5.09
CA GLN A 166 4.59 -14.15 -5.59
C GLN A 166 5.92 -14.37 -4.86
N GLY A 167 6.64 -13.30 -4.53
CA GLY A 167 7.97 -13.38 -3.91
C GLY A 167 7.94 -13.81 -2.44
N LYS A 168 6.77 -13.70 -1.78
CA LYS A 168 6.54 -14.19 -0.42
C LYS A 168 5.57 -15.34 -0.33
N ASP A 169 5.00 -15.72 -1.46
CA ASP A 169 3.99 -16.76 -1.58
C ASP A 169 2.85 -16.56 -0.58
N CYS A 170 2.27 -15.35 -0.60
CA CYS A 170 1.26 -14.97 0.39
C CYS A 170 0.20 -14.00 -0.14
N GLU A 171 -0.95 -13.96 0.53
CA GLU A 171 -1.96 -12.94 0.35
C GLU A 171 -1.42 -11.54 0.70
N GLY A 172 -1.43 -10.64 -0.29
CA GLY A 172 -1.05 -9.25 -0.14
C GLY A 172 -2.21 -8.34 0.29
N PRO A 173 -1.97 -7.02 0.32
CA PRO A 173 -2.96 -6.04 0.71
C PRO A 173 -4.06 -5.82 -0.34
N ILE A 174 -5.07 -5.03 0.05
CA ILE A 174 -6.07 -4.51 -0.89
C ILE A 174 -5.53 -3.20 -1.46
N TRP A 175 -5.28 -3.13 -2.75
CA TRP A 175 -4.81 -1.94 -3.45
C TRP A 175 -5.99 -1.14 -3.99
N VAL A 176 -6.17 0.05 -3.44
CA VAL A 176 -7.23 1.00 -3.79
C VAL A 176 -6.64 2.05 -4.73
N LYS A 177 -7.28 2.26 -5.90
CA LYS A 177 -6.73 3.09 -6.99
C LYS A 177 -7.77 4.12 -7.46
N GLY A 178 -7.30 5.25 -7.96
CA GLY A 178 -8.12 6.26 -8.64
C GLY A 178 -8.86 7.22 -7.70
N LYS A 179 -8.25 7.63 -6.58
CA LYS A 179 -8.84 8.63 -5.64
C LYS A 179 -10.20 8.20 -5.09
N ILE A 180 -10.35 6.93 -4.73
CA ILE A 180 -11.53 6.41 -4.04
C ILE A 180 -11.50 6.92 -2.59
N PRO A 181 -12.51 7.68 -2.12
CA PRO A 181 -12.56 8.15 -0.75
C PRO A 181 -12.68 7.00 0.26
N ILE A 182 -11.97 7.13 1.38
CA ILE A 182 -11.99 6.16 2.49
C ILE A 182 -12.55 6.86 3.72
N GLU A 183 -13.75 6.46 4.13
CA GLU A 183 -14.42 6.89 5.35
C GLU A 183 -13.98 6.00 6.51
N SER A 184 -13.49 6.62 7.57
CA SER A 184 -13.11 6.00 8.84
C SER A 184 -14.34 5.52 9.63
N GLU A 185 -14.13 4.66 10.63
CA GLU A 185 -15.19 4.17 11.51
C GLU A 185 -15.92 5.29 12.28
N ASP A 186 -15.25 6.41 12.52
CA ASP A 186 -15.82 7.58 13.19
C ASP A 186 -16.57 8.55 12.25
N GLY A 187 -16.57 8.27 10.94
CA GLY A 187 -17.29 9.04 9.92
C GLY A 187 -16.48 10.15 9.24
N ASP A 188 -15.27 10.44 9.70
CA ASP A 188 -14.34 11.29 8.95
C ASP A 188 -13.73 10.56 7.76
N PHE A 189 -12.92 11.28 6.96
CA PHE A 189 -12.21 10.72 5.82
C PHE A 189 -10.70 10.81 5.99
N TYR A 190 -10.00 9.78 5.52
CA TYR A 190 -8.56 9.87 5.27
C TYR A 190 -8.28 10.80 4.08
N GLU A 191 -7.05 11.30 4.00
CA GLU A 191 -6.52 11.95 2.81
C GLU A 191 -6.89 11.16 1.54
N ASN A 192 -7.52 11.83 0.58
CA ASN A 192 -7.94 11.19 -0.66
C ASN A 192 -6.73 11.00 -1.60
N ARG A 193 -6.12 9.82 -1.54
CA ARG A 193 -4.91 9.47 -2.27
C ARG A 193 -5.24 8.82 -3.61
N ASN A 194 -4.39 9.08 -4.60
CA ASN A 194 -4.51 8.48 -5.92
C ASN A 194 -4.40 6.94 -5.89
N ARG A 195 -3.59 6.42 -4.98
CA ARG A 195 -3.47 5.00 -4.67
C ARG A 195 -3.09 4.82 -3.21
N ILE A 196 -3.54 3.73 -2.60
CA ILE A 196 -3.20 3.34 -1.23
C ILE A 196 -3.46 1.85 -1.01
N THR A 197 -2.85 1.26 0.01
CA THR A 197 -3.05 -0.15 0.34
C THR A 197 -3.66 -0.33 1.73
N LEU A 198 -4.75 -1.09 1.79
CA LEU A 198 -5.46 -1.42 3.03
C LEU A 198 -5.04 -2.79 3.55
N CYS A 199 -5.00 -2.92 4.88
CA CYS A 199 -4.73 -4.19 5.55
C CYS A 199 -5.88 -5.17 5.31
N ARG A 200 -5.54 -6.39 4.89
CA ARG A 200 -6.48 -7.51 4.70
C ARG A 200 -6.29 -8.65 5.71
N CYS A 201 -5.09 -8.75 6.30
CA CYS A 201 -4.68 -9.88 7.14
C CYS A 201 -5.02 -9.72 8.62
N GLY A 202 -5.56 -8.57 9.04
CA GLY A 202 -5.84 -8.24 10.45
C GLY A 202 -4.61 -7.91 11.32
N LYS A 203 -3.38 -8.18 10.86
CA LYS A 203 -2.15 -8.09 11.67
C LYS A 203 -1.42 -6.75 11.63
N SER A 204 -1.86 -5.81 10.79
CA SER A 204 -1.18 -4.51 10.65
C SER A 204 -1.14 -3.76 11.99
N LYS A 205 0.01 -3.14 12.27
CA LYS A 205 0.22 -2.15 13.32
C LYS A 205 -0.08 -0.72 12.85
N HIS A 206 -0.36 -0.52 11.56
CA HIS A 206 -0.69 0.76 10.93
C HIS A 206 -2.13 0.74 10.38
N LYS A 207 -3.06 0.05 11.06
CA LYS A 207 -4.46 -0.02 10.60
C LYS A 207 -5.03 1.39 10.38
N PRO A 208 -5.78 1.61 9.30
CA PRO A 208 -6.33 0.60 8.36
C PRO A 208 -5.37 0.21 7.22
N PHE A 209 -4.17 0.77 7.16
CA PHE A 209 -3.23 0.56 6.07
C PHE A 209 -2.40 -0.71 6.24
N CYS A 210 -1.87 -1.23 5.14
CA CYS A 210 -0.92 -2.33 5.17
C CYS A 210 0.47 -1.85 5.58
N ASP A 211 1.13 -2.60 6.45
CA ASP A 211 2.51 -2.40 6.92
C ASP A 211 3.41 -3.62 6.68
N GLY A 212 2.99 -4.56 5.82
CA GLY A 212 3.77 -5.77 5.52
C GLY A 212 3.67 -6.90 6.56
N LYS A 213 2.91 -6.75 7.65
CA LYS A 213 2.76 -7.79 8.70
C LYS A 213 2.15 -9.12 8.25
N HIS A 214 1.62 -9.19 7.03
CA HIS A 214 1.10 -10.42 6.45
C HIS A 214 2.20 -11.45 6.12
N TRP A 215 3.45 -11.01 5.91
CA TRP A 215 4.59 -11.91 5.68
C TRP A 215 5.82 -11.62 6.53
N MET A 216 5.95 -10.41 7.07
CA MET A 216 7.18 -9.99 7.73
C MET A 216 7.27 -10.50 9.18
N SER A 217 8.38 -11.15 9.52
CA SER A 217 8.67 -11.54 10.90
C SER A 217 9.13 -10.35 11.75
N PRO A 218 9.03 -10.41 13.08
CA PRO A 218 9.55 -9.36 13.97
C PRO A 218 11.04 -9.05 13.75
N GLU A 219 11.86 -10.06 13.47
CA GLU A 219 13.30 -9.89 13.23
C GLU A 219 13.57 -9.14 11.91
N MET A 220 12.77 -9.42 10.87
CA MET A 220 12.86 -8.71 9.59
C MET A 220 12.45 -7.25 9.73
N GLU A 221 11.36 -6.99 10.46
CA GLU A 221 10.89 -5.65 10.77
C GLU A 221 11.97 -4.86 11.54
N TYR A 222 12.53 -5.43 12.61
CA TYR A 222 13.58 -4.78 13.37
C TYR A 222 14.79 -4.41 12.49
N LYS A 223 15.25 -5.35 11.64
CA LYS A 223 16.34 -5.10 10.69
C LYS A 223 15.99 -3.99 9.71
N PHE A 224 14.76 -3.96 9.19
CA PHE A 224 14.29 -2.89 8.32
C PHE A 224 14.33 -1.55 9.05
N ARG A 225 13.68 -1.45 10.21
CA ARG A 225 13.58 -0.20 10.98
C ARG A 225 14.95 0.36 11.34
N LYS A 226 15.89 -0.50 11.75
CA LYS A 226 17.29 -0.13 11.98
C LYS A 226 17.99 0.37 10.73
N LYS A 227 17.81 -0.29 9.57
CA LYS A 227 18.39 0.15 8.28
C LYS A 227 17.93 1.55 7.88
N TRP A 228 16.68 1.91 8.22
CA TRP A 228 16.06 3.18 7.86
C TRP A 228 16.07 4.22 8.99
N ASN A 229 16.74 3.93 10.12
CA ASN A 229 16.80 4.77 11.31
C ASN A 229 15.41 5.23 11.81
N LEU A 230 14.44 4.31 11.79
CA LEU A 230 13.06 4.55 12.22
C LEU A 230 12.92 4.22 13.71
N LYS A 231 12.21 5.06 14.48
CA LYS A 231 11.90 4.83 15.91
C LYS A 231 11.05 3.58 16.11
N ASP A 232 11.44 2.63 16.95
CA ASP A 232 10.71 1.36 17.15
C ASP A 232 9.20 1.56 17.41
N LEU A 233 8.38 0.62 16.94
CA LEU A 233 6.95 0.59 17.25
C LEU A 233 6.82 -0.11 18.61
N ASP A 234 6.56 0.68 19.66
CA ASP A 234 6.26 0.19 21.02
C ASP A 234 5.11 -0.83 21.02
#